data_AF-A0A3B9MI78-F1
#
_entry.id   AF-A0A3B9MI78-F1
#
_cell.length_a   1.000
_cell.length_b   1.000
_cell.length_c   1.000
_cell.angle_alpha   90.00
_cell.angle_beta   90.00
_cell.angle_gamma   90.00
#
_symmetry.space_group_name_H-M   'P 1'
#
loop_
_entity.id
_entity.type
_entity.pdbx_description
1 polymer ?
#
loop_
_entity_poly.entity_id
_entity_poly.type
_entity_poly.pdbx_seq_one_letter_code
_entity_poly.pdbx_strand_id
1 'polypeptide(L)'
;MRERILASQENGGQDVRAPGKSYWRSLEELADAPEFREFVEREYPQHAEEWDDPLERRTFLKLMGASLALAGLSGCVFQPPEKIVPYVKQPEDSVPGKALFFATASSLG
;
A
#
# COMPACT_ATOMS: atom_id res chain seq x y z
N MET A 1 31.56 -47.64 15.00
CA MET A 1 30.56 -47.84 13.91
C MET A 1 29.19 -47.21 14.20
N ARG A 2 28.88 -46.79 15.45
CA ARG A 2 27.62 -46.13 15.84
C ARG A 2 27.55 -44.62 15.56
N GLU A 3 28.71 -43.97 15.48
CA GLU A 3 28.83 -42.50 15.28
C GLU A 3 28.44 -42.03 13.86
N ARG A 4 28.51 -42.91 12.85
CA ARG A 4 28.18 -42.54 11.46
C ARG A 4 26.68 -42.49 11.16
N ILE A 5 25.85 -43.12 11.98
CA ILE A 5 24.39 -43.16 11.75
C ILE A 5 23.71 -41.91 12.33
N LEU A 6 24.30 -41.29 13.36
CA LEU A 6 23.75 -40.08 13.99
C LEU A 6 24.09 -38.79 13.23
N ALA A 7 25.22 -38.72 12.53
CA ALA A 7 25.59 -37.56 11.72
C ALA A 7 24.77 -37.37 10.43
N SER A 8 23.92 -38.33 10.05
CA SER A 8 23.00 -38.19 8.92
C SER A 8 21.58 -37.73 9.32
N GLN A 9 21.32 -37.56 10.63
CA GLN A 9 20.00 -37.18 11.17
C GLN A 9 19.85 -35.67 11.43
N GLU A 10 20.82 -34.83 11.04
CA GLU A 10 20.71 -33.36 11.13
C GLU A 10 20.28 -32.69 9.81
N ASN A 11 20.19 -33.45 8.71
CA ASN A 11 19.61 -32.95 7.46
C ASN A 11 18.09 -33.17 7.46
N GLY A 12 17.42 -32.48 8.38
CA GLY A 12 15.97 -32.35 8.40
C GLY A 12 15.49 -31.61 7.15
N GLY A 13 14.95 -32.38 6.19
CA GLY A 13 13.93 -31.91 5.25
C GLY A 13 14.41 -30.96 4.16
N GLN A 14 15.16 -31.45 3.19
CA GLN A 14 15.19 -30.85 1.85
C GLN A 14 14.23 -31.62 0.93
N ASP A 15 13.00 -31.12 0.83
CA ASP A 15 12.04 -31.51 -0.21
C ASP A 15 12.63 -31.10 -1.57
N VAL A 16 13.10 -32.08 -2.34
CA VAL A 16 13.58 -31.89 -3.71
C VAL A 16 12.37 -31.72 -4.63
N ARG A 17 11.71 -30.57 -4.53
CA ARG A 17 10.85 -30.06 -5.60
C ARG A 17 11.77 -29.53 -6.71
N ALA A 18 11.52 -29.94 -7.95
CA ALA A 18 12.15 -29.35 -9.13
C ALA A 18 12.15 -27.82 -8.98
N PRO A 19 13.25 -27.10 -9.29
CA PRO A 19 13.33 -25.67 -9.03
C PRO A 19 12.21 -24.98 -9.81
N GLY A 20 11.14 -24.64 -9.11
CA GLY A 20 10.14 -23.73 -9.62
C GLY A 20 10.83 -22.42 -9.95
N LYS A 21 10.24 -21.65 -10.85
CA LYS A 21 10.74 -20.30 -11.13
C LYS A 21 10.87 -19.56 -9.80
N SER A 22 12.08 -19.07 -9.51
CA SER A 22 12.33 -18.23 -8.35
C SER A 22 11.70 -16.87 -8.63
N TYR A 23 10.65 -16.55 -7.90
CA TYR A 23 10.02 -15.24 -7.95
C TYR A 23 10.60 -14.38 -6.85
N TRP A 24 10.73 -13.08 -7.12
CA TRP A 24 11.13 -12.12 -6.09
C TRP A 24 10.10 -12.10 -4.97
N ARG A 25 10.61 -12.06 -3.73
CA ARG A 25 9.82 -11.94 -2.52
C ARG A 25 9.49 -10.48 -2.22
N SER A 26 10.32 -9.56 -2.70
CA SER A 26 10.12 -8.10 -2.58
C SER A 26 10.79 -7.34 -3.73
N LEU A 27 10.45 -6.06 -3.86
CA LEU A 27 11.10 -5.16 -4.82
C LEU A 27 12.55 -4.86 -4.42
N GLU A 28 12.88 -4.81 -3.13
CA GLU A 28 14.26 -4.70 -2.66
C GLU A 28 15.14 -5.86 -3.14
N GLU A 29 14.61 -7.08 -3.21
CA GLU A 29 15.36 -8.24 -3.73
C GLU A 29 15.76 -8.06 -5.21
N LEU A 30 14.89 -7.43 -6.00
CA LEU A 30 15.22 -7.06 -7.38
C LEU A 30 16.20 -5.88 -7.43
N ALA A 31 15.99 -4.86 -6.59
CA ALA A 31 16.81 -3.66 -6.58
C ALA A 31 18.28 -3.97 -6.24
N ASP A 32 18.53 -4.96 -5.39
CA ASP A 32 19.86 -5.42 -5.02
C ASP A 32 20.48 -6.41 -6.02
N ALA A 33 19.73 -6.89 -7.02
CA ALA A 33 20.24 -7.81 -8.02
C ALA A 33 21.31 -7.13 -8.89
N PRO A 34 22.46 -7.79 -9.15
CA PRO A 34 23.57 -7.19 -9.89
C PRO A 34 23.17 -6.80 -11.32
N GLU A 35 22.29 -7.58 -11.96
CA GLU A 35 21.80 -7.29 -13.31
C GLU A 35 20.95 -6.01 -13.34
N PHE A 36 20.21 -5.74 -12.26
CA PHE A 36 19.40 -4.53 -12.13
C PHE A 36 20.28 -3.30 -11.90
N ARG A 37 21.34 -3.42 -11.08
CA ARG A 37 22.31 -2.33 -10.85
C ARG A 37 23.03 -1.94 -12.13
N GLU A 38 23.54 -2.92 -12.90
CA GLU A 38 24.18 -2.65 -14.18
C GLU A 38 23.22 -2.02 -15.20
N PHE A 39 21.96 -2.45 -15.20
CA PHE A 39 20.92 -1.85 -16.04
C PHE A 39 20.70 -0.36 -15.69
N VAL A 40 20.59 -0.02 -14.40
CA VAL A 40 20.39 1.35 -13.95
C VAL A 40 21.59 2.24 -14.27
N GLU A 41 22.82 1.75 -14.03
CA GLU A 41 24.06 2.47 -14.36
C GLU A 41 24.18 2.76 -15.86
N ARG A 42 23.74 1.83 -16.72
CA ARG A 42 23.77 2.00 -18.18
C ARG A 42 22.74 3.00 -18.69
N GLU A 43 21.50 2.92 -18.20
CA GLU A 43 20.40 3.76 -18.70
C GLU A 43 20.39 5.17 -18.07
N TYR A 44 20.86 5.29 -16.83
CA TYR A 44 20.84 6.53 -16.06
C TYR A 44 22.21 6.88 -15.45
N PRO A 45 23.29 6.97 -16.27
CA PRO A 45 24.66 7.11 -15.77
C PRO A 45 24.91 8.37 -14.92
N GLN A 46 24.13 9.43 -15.12
CA GLN A 46 24.24 10.67 -14.33
C GLN A 46 23.42 10.63 -13.02
N HIS A 47 22.34 9.86 -12.97
CA HIS A 47 21.42 9.87 -11.83
C HIS A 47 21.59 8.67 -10.88
N ALA A 48 22.38 7.66 -11.30
CA ALA A 48 22.68 6.48 -10.49
C ALA A 48 23.59 6.81 -9.29
N GLU A 49 24.49 7.80 -9.42
CA GLU A 49 25.42 8.21 -8.35
C GLU A 49 24.85 9.33 -7.45
N GLU A 50 24.06 10.26 -8.01
CA GLU A 50 23.52 11.43 -7.27
C GLU A 50 22.47 11.08 -6.20
N TRP A 51 21.82 9.91 -6.29
CA TRP A 51 20.75 9.55 -5.34
C TRP A 51 21.26 9.28 -3.91
N ASP A 52 22.50 8.79 -3.81
CA ASP A 52 23.16 8.53 -2.53
C ASP A 52 23.68 9.82 -1.87
N ASP A 53 23.84 10.93 -2.63
CA ASP A 53 24.14 12.24 -2.07
C ASP A 53 22.91 12.81 -1.33
N PRO A 54 22.99 13.03 -0.01
CA PRO A 54 21.88 13.58 0.77
C PRO A 54 21.40 14.96 0.32
N LEU A 55 22.28 15.79 -0.25
CA LEU A 55 21.95 17.15 -0.71
C LEU A 55 21.16 17.13 -2.03
N GLU A 56 21.58 16.30 -2.99
CA GLU A 56 20.93 16.19 -4.29
C GLU A 56 19.57 15.51 -4.16
N ARG A 57 19.48 14.40 -3.42
CA ARG A 57 18.20 13.77 -3.10
C ARG A 57 17.22 14.73 -2.44
N ARG A 58 17.68 15.55 -1.48
CA ARG A 58 16.85 16.56 -0.82
C ARG A 58 16.39 17.63 -1.82
N THR A 59 17.24 18.02 -2.75
CA THR A 59 16.95 19.05 -3.75
C THR A 59 15.93 18.55 -4.76
N PHE A 60 16.06 17.31 -5.23
CA PHE A 60 15.07 16.63 -6.06
C PHE A 60 13.69 16.56 -5.38
N LEU A 61 13.64 16.10 -4.12
CA LEU A 61 12.39 16.00 -3.37
C LEU A 61 11.74 17.38 -3.12
N LYS A 62 12.54 18.43 -2.93
CA LYS A 62 12.03 19.82 -2.84
C LYS A 62 11.39 20.27 -4.14
N LEU A 63 12.04 20.02 -5.28
CA LEU A 63 11.50 20.39 -6.60
C LEU A 63 10.22 19.62 -6.89
N MET A 64 10.22 18.30 -6.71
CA MET A 64 9.03 17.46 -6.85
C MET A 64 7.90 17.92 -5.94
N GLY A 65 8.20 18.19 -4.66
CA GLY A 65 7.21 18.70 -3.70
C GLY A 65 6.65 20.07 -4.09
N ALA A 66 7.49 20.98 -4.59
CA ALA A 66 7.07 22.29 -5.08
C ALA A 66 6.18 22.16 -6.34
N SER A 67 6.56 21.29 -7.28
CA SER A 67 5.76 20.99 -8.47
C SER A 67 4.40 20.41 -8.11
N LEU A 68 4.34 19.49 -7.15
CA LEU A 68 3.09 18.91 -6.66
C LEU A 68 2.22 19.94 -5.94
N ALA A 69 2.82 20.81 -5.11
CA ALA A 69 2.11 21.89 -4.45
C ALA A 69 1.50 22.87 -5.47
N LEU A 70 2.25 23.25 -6.51
CA LEU A 70 1.76 24.10 -7.60
C LEU A 70 0.72 23.41 -8.49
N ALA A 71 0.88 22.11 -8.76
CA ALA A 71 -0.07 21.30 -9.52
C ALA A 71 -1.42 21.11 -8.79
N GLY A 72 -1.54 21.63 -7.57
CA GLY A 72 -2.79 21.60 -6.84
C GLY A 72 -3.03 20.24 -6.18
N LEU A 73 -2.04 19.73 -5.44
CA LEU A 73 -2.27 18.70 -4.42
C LEU A 73 -3.13 19.28 -3.27
N SER A 74 -4.33 19.76 -3.61
CA SER A 74 -5.37 20.26 -2.72
C SER A 74 -6.15 19.07 -2.15
N GLY A 75 -5.45 18.11 -1.55
CA GLY A 75 -6.08 16.96 -0.90
C GLY A 75 -6.99 17.35 0.27
N CYS A 76 -6.82 18.56 0.81
CA CYS A 76 -7.74 19.17 1.78
C CYS A 76 -8.70 20.10 1.04
N VAL A 77 -9.70 19.54 0.35
CA VAL A 77 -10.83 20.33 -0.12
C VAL A 77 -11.75 20.58 1.08
N PHE A 78 -12.16 21.83 1.29
CA PHE A 78 -13.22 22.15 2.25
C PHE A 78 -14.47 21.36 1.86
N GLN A 79 -14.96 20.48 2.72
CA GLN A 79 -16.23 19.79 2.50
C GLN A 79 -17.29 20.87 2.27
N PRO A 80 -17.96 20.92 1.11
CA PRO A 80 -18.97 21.92 0.84
C PRO A 80 -20.03 21.88 1.96
N PRO A 81 -20.57 23.03 2.38
CA PRO A 81 -21.55 23.06 3.46
C PRO A 81 -22.82 22.32 3.00
N GLU A 82 -23.08 21.17 3.61
CA GLU A 82 -24.30 20.41 3.39
C GLU A 82 -25.46 21.05 4.17
N LYS A 83 -26.60 21.23 3.51
CA LYS A 83 -27.77 21.82 4.14
C LYS A 83 -28.56 20.74 4.87
N ILE A 84 -28.63 20.84 6.20
CA ILE A 84 -29.51 20.02 7.04
C ILE A 84 -30.85 20.74 7.15
N VAL A 85 -31.92 20.15 6.60
CA VAL A 85 -33.27 20.75 6.58
C VAL A 85 -34.17 20.05 7.62
N PRO A 86 -34.54 20.72 8.73
CA PRO A 86 -35.41 20.11 9.74
C PRO A 86 -36.89 20.11 9.31
N TYR A 87 -37.71 19.33 10.03
CA TYR A 87 -39.16 19.40 9.90
C TYR A 87 -39.66 20.79 10.34
N VAL A 88 -40.55 21.41 9.54
CA VAL A 88 -41.22 22.67 9.92
C VAL A 88 -42.16 22.46 11.11
N LYS A 89 -42.85 21.32 11.13
CA LYS A 89 -43.68 20.84 12.24
C LYS A 89 -43.30 19.40 12.54
N GLN A 90 -42.57 19.19 13.63
CA GLN A 90 -42.06 17.88 13.99
C GLN A 90 -43.18 16.98 14.54
N PRO A 91 -43.35 15.73 14.04
CA PRO A 91 -44.22 14.74 14.66
C PRO A 91 -43.69 14.30 16.03
N GLU A 92 -44.58 14.03 16.99
CA GLU A 92 -44.22 13.63 18.37
C GLU A 92 -43.47 12.30 18.45
N ASP A 93 -43.77 11.36 17.55
CA ASP A 93 -43.15 10.03 17.51
C ASP A 93 -41.85 9.99 16.69
N SER A 94 -41.44 11.08 16.05
CA SER A 94 -40.27 11.13 15.16
C SER A 94 -39.11 11.88 15.82
N VAL A 95 -38.13 11.12 16.33
CA VAL A 95 -36.91 11.64 16.95
C VAL A 95 -35.71 11.38 16.03
N PRO A 96 -35.08 12.41 15.44
CA PRO A 96 -33.87 12.23 14.64
C PRO A 96 -32.78 11.47 15.39
N GLY A 97 -32.23 10.44 14.76
CA GLY A 97 -31.18 9.58 15.35
C GLY A 97 -31.69 8.40 16.18
N LYS A 98 -33.01 8.26 16.40
CA LYS A 98 -33.61 7.05 16.99
C LYS A 98 -34.37 6.27 15.94
N ALA A 99 -34.16 4.96 15.88
CA ALA A 99 -34.91 4.08 14.98
C ALA A 99 -36.39 3.98 15.41
N LEU A 100 -37.30 4.06 14.44
CA LEU A 100 -38.75 3.90 14.62
C LEU A 100 -39.20 2.65 13.86
N PHE A 101 -39.71 1.64 14.58
CA PHE A 101 -40.14 0.36 14.01
C PHE A 101 -41.66 0.34 13.80
N PHE A 102 -42.10 -0.12 12.63
CA PHE A 102 -43.51 -0.27 12.29
C PHE A 102 -43.87 -1.74 12.06
N ALA A 103 -45.01 -2.17 12.57
CA ALA A 103 -45.56 -3.49 12.30
C ALA A 103 -46.37 -3.46 10.98
N THR A 104 -45.70 -3.66 9.84
CA THR A 104 -46.35 -3.74 8.53
C THR A 104 -46.53 -5.19 8.07
N ALA A 105 -47.52 -5.43 7.21
CA ALA A 105 -47.75 -6.72 6.56
C ALA A 105 -48.02 -6.50 5.07
N SER A 106 -47.70 -7.48 4.23
CA SER A 106 -47.99 -7.49 2.79
C SER A 106 -48.55 -8.85 2.41
N SER A 107 -49.51 -8.90 1.49
CA SER A 107 -50.09 -10.15 0.99
C SER A 107 -49.13 -10.83 0.02
N LEU A 108 -48.77 -12.09 0.31
CA LEU A 108 -48.14 -12.97 -0.68
C LEU A 108 -49.20 -13.46 -1.66
N GLY A 109 -48.97 -13.19 -2.95
CA GLY A 109 -49.71 -13.78 -4.07
C GLY A 109 -49.04 -15.04 -4.58
#